data_AF-A0A817E6G6-F1
#
_entry.id   AF-A0A817E6G6-F1
#
_cell.length_a   1.000
_cell.length_b   1.000
_cell.length_c   1.000
_cell.angle_alpha   90.00
_cell.angle_beta   90.00
_cell.angle_gamma   90.00
#
_symmetry.space_group_name_H-M   'P 1'
#
loop_
_entity.id
_entity.type
_entity.pdbx_description
1 polymer ?
#
loop_
_entity_poly.entity_id
_entity_poly.type
_entity_poly.pdbx_seq_one_letter_code
_entity_poly.pdbx_strand_id
1 'polypeptide(L)'
;MANEIKKIKNDIALSNAMIFIGTGVSMYATNLEQEVSHWKGLLKHELQQCYRSGWIINEEFEDFNNKFHSDTAQIDDYLLAANQIKYYFQMENDETKNDLYATWLRETIGNIVVKKPELIKTIGELECPILTTNYDSLLEDILDKKPLTWNEYYVNDIDDSLENLKN
;
A
#
# COMPACT_ATOMS: atom_id res chain seq x y z
N MET A 1 21.36 6.12 19.13
CA MET A 1 19.96 6.12 19.61
C MET A 1 19.54 7.37 20.39
N ALA A 2 20.02 7.66 21.60
CA ALA A 2 19.48 8.78 22.40
C ALA A 2 19.57 10.17 21.72
N ASN A 3 20.70 10.47 21.05
CA ASN A 3 20.87 11.72 20.31
C ASN A 3 20.02 11.80 19.04
N GLU A 4 19.79 10.67 18.35
CA GLU A 4 18.95 10.61 17.14
C GLU A 4 17.49 10.85 17.49
N ILE A 5 16.99 10.23 18.57
CA ILE A 5 15.63 10.46 19.07
C ILE A 5 15.43 11.93 19.46
N LYS A 6 16.42 12.54 20.14
CA LYS A 6 16.36 13.96 20.50
C LYS A 6 16.28 14.85 19.25
N LYS A 7 17.05 14.54 18.21
CA LYS A 7 16.99 15.25 16.93
C LYS A 7 15.61 15.13 16.29
N ILE A 8 15.08 13.92 16.14
CA ILE A 8 13.75 13.68 15.55
C ILE A 8 12.67 14.46 16.30
N LYS A 9 12.68 14.42 17.64
CA LYS A 9 11.72 15.19 18.46
C LYS A 9 11.81 16.70 18.21
N ASN A 10 13.02 17.23 18.08
CA ASN A 10 13.21 18.64 17.75
C ASN A 10 12.72 18.96 16.34
N ASP A 11 13.00 18.10 15.36
CA ASP A 11 12.56 18.31 13.97
C ASP A 11 11.03 18.29 13.87
N ILE A 12 10.36 17.39 14.60
CA ILE A 12 8.89 17.36 14.72
C ILE A 12 8.38 18.65 15.37
N ALA A 13 8.93 19.05 16.52
CA ALA A 13 8.50 20.25 17.24
C ALA A 13 8.71 21.56 16.45
N LEU A 14 9.65 21.56 15.50
CA LEU A 14 9.93 22.68 14.61
C LEU A 14 9.21 22.58 13.26
N SER A 15 8.31 21.61 13.08
CA SER A 15 7.59 21.34 11.81
C SER A 15 8.54 21.13 10.62
N ASN A 16 9.73 20.57 10.88
CA ASN A 16 10.77 20.28 9.89
C ASN A 16 10.86 18.77 9.60
N ALA A 17 9.78 18.03 9.85
CA ALA A 17 9.70 16.59 9.68
C ALA A 17 8.49 16.20 8.82
N MET A 18 8.63 15.07 8.14
CA MET A 18 7.58 14.42 7.36
C MET A 18 7.71 12.92 7.58
N ILE A 19 6.56 12.23 7.68
CA ILE A 19 6.51 10.81 7.99
C ILE A 19 6.21 10.04 6.71
N PHE A 20 7.12 9.15 6.32
CA PHE A 20 6.92 8.21 5.23
C PHE A 20 6.45 6.86 5.78
N ILE A 21 5.22 6.48 5.43
CA ILE A 21 4.58 5.25 5.87
C ILE A 21 4.60 4.23 4.73
N GLY A 22 5.23 3.10 4.99
CA GLY A 22 5.12 1.91 4.14
C GLY A 22 4.19 0.86 4.74
N THR A 23 4.16 -0.29 4.08
CA THR A 23 3.31 -1.45 4.37
C THR A 23 3.45 -2.00 5.80
N GLY A 24 4.57 -1.72 6.48
CA GLY A 24 4.77 -2.14 7.88
C GLY A 24 3.71 -1.59 8.84
N VAL A 25 3.16 -0.40 8.57
CA VAL A 25 2.06 0.15 9.38
C VAL A 25 0.77 -0.62 9.13
N SER A 26 0.43 -0.94 7.88
CA SER A 26 -0.73 -1.76 7.52
C SER A 26 -0.65 -3.16 8.12
N MET A 27 0.53 -3.78 8.07
CA MET A 27 0.81 -5.07 8.70
C MET A 27 0.57 -5.05 10.21
N TYR A 28 1.06 -4.02 10.90
CA TYR A 28 0.83 -3.85 12.33
C TYR A 28 -0.66 -3.61 12.63
N ALA A 29 -1.28 -2.67 11.91
CA ALA A 29 -2.65 -2.23 12.13
C ALA A 29 -3.68 -3.35 11.90
N THR A 30 -3.35 -4.32 11.03
CA THR A 30 -4.20 -5.50 10.77
C THR A 30 -3.85 -6.71 11.64
N ASN A 31 -2.91 -6.57 12.60
CA ASN A 31 -2.39 -7.66 13.43
C ASN A 31 -1.83 -8.86 12.62
N LEU A 32 -1.40 -8.64 11.37
CA LEU A 32 -0.99 -9.68 10.43
C LEU A 32 -2.07 -10.74 10.13
N GLU A 33 -3.34 -10.49 10.48
CA GLU A 33 -4.44 -11.45 10.27
C GLU A 33 -5.00 -11.41 8.84
N GLN A 34 -4.66 -10.37 8.07
CA GLN A 34 -5.15 -10.17 6.70
C GLN A 34 -3.97 -10.30 5.74
N GLU A 35 -3.88 -11.44 5.04
CA GLU A 35 -2.74 -11.81 4.19
C GLU A 35 -2.42 -10.74 3.13
N VAL A 36 -3.44 -10.08 2.58
CA VAL A 36 -3.27 -9.02 1.57
C VAL A 36 -2.77 -7.68 2.12
N SER A 37 -2.54 -7.56 3.43
CA SER A 37 -1.99 -6.35 4.09
C SER A 37 -0.49 -6.11 3.79
N HIS A 38 0.15 -7.03 3.07
CA HIS A 38 1.53 -6.87 2.62
C HIS A 38 1.78 -7.41 1.22
N TRP A 39 2.81 -6.88 0.55
CA TRP A 39 3.13 -7.18 -0.85
C TRP A 39 3.16 -8.67 -1.18
N LYS A 40 3.83 -9.47 -0.35
CA LYS A 40 3.92 -10.92 -0.54
C LYS A 40 2.54 -11.59 -0.59
N GLY A 41 1.67 -11.27 0.36
CA GLY A 41 0.36 -11.90 0.44
C GLY A 41 -0.59 -11.36 -0.63
N LEU A 42 -0.50 -10.07 -0.98
CA LEU A 42 -1.26 -9.48 -2.08
C LEU A 42 -0.93 -10.15 -3.42
N LEU A 43 0.37 -10.32 -3.74
CA LEU A 43 0.79 -10.97 -4.99
C LEU A 43 0.42 -12.46 -5.01
N LYS A 44 0.62 -13.18 -3.89
CA LYS A 44 0.22 -14.58 -3.78
C LYS A 44 -1.28 -14.78 -3.97
N HIS A 45 -2.09 -13.90 -3.36
CA HIS A 45 -3.54 -13.90 -3.54
C HIS A 45 -3.89 -13.79 -5.02
N GLU A 46 -3.30 -12.85 -5.75
CA GLU A 46 -3.67 -12.63 -7.14
C GLU A 46 -3.12 -13.67 -8.11
N LEU A 47 -1.91 -14.19 -7.88
CA LEU A 47 -1.41 -15.34 -8.64
C LEU A 47 -2.33 -16.56 -8.52
N GLN A 48 -2.89 -16.79 -7.32
CA GLN A 48 -3.87 -17.86 -7.12
C GLN A 48 -5.18 -17.60 -7.88
N GLN A 49 -5.62 -16.35 -7.97
CA GLN A 49 -6.83 -15.97 -8.72
C GLN A 49 -6.61 -16.08 -10.23
N CYS A 50 -5.45 -15.63 -10.72
CA CYS A 50 -5.01 -15.84 -12.11
C CYS A 50 -5.02 -17.33 -12.47
N TYR A 51 -4.51 -18.20 -11.58
CA TYR A 51 -4.48 -19.65 -11.80
C TYR A 51 -5.88 -20.25 -11.86
N ARG A 52 -6.75 -19.89 -10.92
CA ARG A 52 -8.15 -20.33 -10.90
C ARG A 52 -8.93 -19.87 -12.13
N SER A 53 -8.58 -18.71 -12.69
CA SER A 53 -9.20 -18.15 -13.90
C SER A 53 -8.63 -18.74 -15.19
N GLY A 54 -7.58 -19.56 -15.10
CA GLY A 54 -6.91 -20.17 -16.26
C GLY A 54 -5.98 -19.22 -17.02
N TRP A 55 -5.57 -18.09 -16.43
CA TRP A 55 -4.70 -17.10 -17.06
C TRP A 55 -3.21 -17.48 -16.98
N ILE A 56 -2.83 -18.25 -15.97
CA ILE A 56 -1.46 -18.76 -15.76
C ILE A 56 -1.47 -20.29 -15.82
N ILE A 57 -0.44 -20.86 -16.44
CA ILE A 57 -0.29 -22.32 -16.51
C ILE A 57 0.27 -22.88 -15.20
N ASN A 58 0.01 -24.17 -14.93
CA ASN A 58 0.40 -24.81 -13.68
C ASN A 58 1.91 -24.71 -13.39
N GLU A 59 2.76 -24.82 -14.41
CA GLU A 59 4.22 -24.73 -14.26
C GLU A 59 4.68 -23.36 -13.76
N GLU A 60 4.14 -22.28 -14.32
CA GLU A 60 4.43 -20.91 -13.91
C GLU A 60 3.90 -20.62 -12.51
N PHE A 61 2.67 -21.09 -12.21
CA PHE A 61 2.07 -20.92 -10.89
C PHE A 61 2.87 -21.64 -9.79
N GLU A 62 3.33 -22.87 -10.06
CA GLU A 62 4.15 -23.63 -9.10
C GLU A 62 5.52 -22.99 -8.84
N ASP A 63 6.17 -22.39 -9.84
CA ASP A 63 7.43 -21.65 -9.63
C ASP A 63 7.25 -20.51 -8.63
N PHE A 64 6.25 -19.66 -8.85
CA PHE A 64 5.93 -18.59 -7.91
C PHE A 64 5.55 -19.12 -6.54
N ASN A 65 4.65 -20.11 -6.49
CA ASN A 65 4.16 -20.65 -5.23
C ASN A 65 5.31 -21.23 -4.39
N ASN A 66 6.26 -21.93 -5.00
CA ASN A 66 7.44 -22.47 -4.31
C ASN A 66 8.33 -21.36 -3.74
N LYS A 67 8.61 -20.30 -4.50
CA LYS A 67 9.42 -19.15 -4.06
C LYS A 67 8.76 -18.40 -2.90
N PHE A 68 7.46 -18.13 -3.01
CA PHE A 68 6.72 -17.44 -1.97
C PHE A 68 6.48 -18.31 -0.72
N HIS A 69 6.22 -19.62 -0.84
CA HIS A 69 6.05 -20.48 0.34
C HIS A 69 7.33 -20.71 1.13
N SER A 70 8.47 -20.86 0.44
CA SER A 70 9.75 -21.16 1.08
C SER A 70 10.47 -19.94 1.66
N ASP A 71 9.86 -18.75 1.60
CA ASP A 71 10.49 -17.48 2.00
C ASP A 71 11.83 -17.20 1.28
N THR A 72 12.02 -17.78 0.09
CA THR A 72 13.24 -17.60 -0.72
C THR A 72 13.11 -16.51 -1.78
N ALA A 73 11.88 -16.01 -2.01
CA ALA A 73 11.59 -14.97 -2.99
C ALA A 73 12.49 -13.72 -2.79
N GLN A 74 13.20 -13.35 -3.86
CA GLN A 74 14.02 -12.14 -3.94
C GLN A 74 13.23 -11.01 -4.58
N ILE A 75 13.74 -9.78 -4.50
CA ILE A 75 13.10 -8.57 -5.07
C ILE A 75 12.67 -8.78 -6.53
N ASP A 76 13.52 -9.44 -7.33
CA ASP A 76 13.22 -9.72 -8.75
C ASP A 76 12.00 -10.65 -8.92
N ASP A 77 11.76 -11.58 -8.00
CA ASP A 77 10.58 -12.45 -8.02
C ASP A 77 9.29 -11.66 -7.74
N TYR A 78 9.35 -10.67 -6.83
CA TYR A 78 8.21 -9.78 -6.57
C TYR A 78 7.89 -8.93 -7.80
N LEU A 79 8.92 -8.38 -8.45
CA LEU A 79 8.75 -7.58 -9.66
C LEU A 79 8.21 -8.43 -10.81
N LEU A 80 8.72 -9.65 -10.99
CA LEU A 80 8.24 -10.58 -12.00
C LEU A 80 6.77 -10.93 -11.77
N ALA A 81 6.40 -11.31 -10.54
CA ALA A 81 5.01 -11.61 -10.18
C ALA A 81 4.08 -10.42 -10.45
N ALA A 82 4.47 -9.22 -10.02
CA ALA A 82 3.68 -8.01 -10.23
C ALA A 82 3.49 -7.69 -11.73
N ASN A 83 4.55 -7.81 -12.52
CA ASN A 83 4.48 -7.60 -13.97
C ASN A 83 3.59 -8.63 -14.67
N GLN A 84 3.64 -9.88 -14.24
CA GLN A 84 2.84 -10.96 -14.81
C GLN A 84 1.36 -10.81 -14.47
N ILE A 85 1.03 -10.48 -13.22
CA ILE A 85 -0.34 -10.10 -12.81
C ILE A 85 -0.86 -8.93 -13.67
N LYS A 86 -0.05 -7.88 -13.80
CA LYS A 86 -0.41 -6.71 -14.62
C LYS A 86 -0.68 -7.10 -16.07
N TYR A 87 0.16 -7.96 -16.64
CA TYR A 87 -0.01 -8.46 -18.01
C TYR A 87 -1.34 -9.21 -18.17
N TYR A 88 -1.72 -10.07 -17.22
CA TYR A 88 -3.00 -10.78 -17.28
C TYR A 88 -4.21 -9.84 -17.18
N PHE A 89 -4.18 -8.86 -16.28
CA PHE A 89 -5.24 -7.85 -16.23
C PHE A 89 -5.36 -7.07 -17.54
N GLN A 90 -4.23 -6.75 -18.20
CA GLN A 90 -4.24 -6.05 -19.49
C GLN A 90 -4.80 -6.91 -20.63
N MET A 91 -4.51 -8.21 -20.64
CA MET A 91 -5.04 -9.13 -21.64
C MET A 91 -6.57 -9.32 -21.52
N GLU A 92 -7.07 -9.34 -20.29
CA GLU A 92 -8.46 -9.70 -19.98
C GLU A 92 -9.39 -8.48 -19.86
N ASN A 93 -8.80 -7.28 -19.72
CA ASN A 93 -9.51 -6.02 -19.82
C ASN A 93 -10.04 -5.84 -21.25
N ASP A 94 -11.36 -5.81 -21.36
CA ASP A 94 -12.09 -5.41 -22.56
C ASP A 94 -12.53 -3.94 -22.37
N GLU A 95 -12.59 -3.14 -23.43
CA GLU A 95 -13.09 -1.75 -23.39
C GLU A 95 -14.50 -1.63 -22.77
N THR A 96 -15.26 -2.73 -22.75
CA THR A 96 -16.59 -2.83 -22.16
C THR A 96 -16.61 -3.23 -20.69
N LYS A 97 -15.46 -3.65 -20.11
CA LYS A 97 -15.34 -4.09 -18.72
C LYS A 97 -14.73 -2.99 -17.85
N ASN A 98 -15.17 -2.95 -16.59
CA ASN A 98 -14.52 -2.14 -15.55
C ASN A 98 -13.04 -2.52 -15.45
N ASP A 99 -12.17 -1.56 -15.11
CA ASP A 99 -10.76 -1.80 -14.84
C ASP A 99 -10.59 -2.90 -13.78
N LEU A 100 -10.22 -4.10 -14.24
CA LEU A 100 -10.09 -5.29 -13.40
C LEU A 100 -8.99 -5.11 -12.36
N TYR A 101 -7.92 -4.39 -12.69
CA TYR A 101 -6.83 -4.11 -11.76
C TYR A 101 -7.30 -3.18 -10.64
N ALA A 102 -7.99 -2.09 -10.96
CA ALA A 102 -8.53 -1.18 -9.96
C ALA A 102 -9.60 -1.86 -9.09
N THR A 103 -10.42 -2.72 -9.69
CA THR A 103 -11.42 -3.51 -8.97
C THR A 103 -10.77 -4.50 -8.01
N TRP A 104 -9.74 -5.22 -8.45
CA TRP A 104 -8.97 -6.13 -7.61
C TRP A 104 -8.34 -5.42 -6.41
N LEU A 105 -7.66 -4.28 -6.62
CA LEU A 105 -7.07 -3.53 -5.52
C LEU A 105 -8.13 -3.09 -4.50
N ARG A 106 -9.27 -2.56 -4.97
CA ARG A 106 -10.38 -2.16 -4.12
C ARG A 106 -10.96 -3.34 -3.33
N GLU A 107 -11.11 -4.49 -3.97
CA GLU A 107 -11.73 -5.67 -3.35
C GLU A 107 -10.80 -6.41 -2.38
N THR A 108 -9.48 -6.25 -2.53
CA THR A 108 -8.46 -6.89 -1.69
C THR A 108 -7.88 -5.93 -0.66
N ILE A 109 -6.76 -5.28 -0.97
CA ILE A 109 -6.03 -4.40 -0.05
C ILE A 109 -6.86 -3.16 0.32
N GLY A 110 -7.77 -2.70 -0.53
CA GLY A 110 -8.68 -1.59 -0.25
C GLY A 110 -9.80 -1.92 0.75
N ASN A 111 -10.02 -3.19 1.08
CA ASN A 111 -11.06 -3.64 2.01
C ASN A 111 -10.50 -4.18 3.34
N ILE A 112 -9.19 -4.04 3.58
CA ILE A 112 -8.61 -4.51 4.85
C ILE A 112 -9.08 -3.63 6.00
N VAL A 113 -9.25 -4.24 7.17
CA VAL A 113 -9.80 -3.55 8.36
C VAL A 113 -8.78 -3.41 9.48
N VAL A 114 -8.81 -2.28 10.19
CA VAL A 114 -7.97 -2.07 11.36
C VAL A 114 -8.38 -3.00 12.51
N LYS A 115 -7.39 -3.65 13.11
CA LYS A 115 -7.48 -4.40 14.37
C LYS A 115 -6.74 -3.70 15.51
N LYS A 116 -5.67 -2.97 15.17
CA LYS A 116 -4.72 -2.32 16.08
C LYS A 116 -4.54 -0.84 15.70
N PRO A 117 -5.45 0.05 16.11
CA PRO A 117 -5.42 1.46 15.71
C PRO A 117 -4.33 2.28 16.40
N GLU A 118 -3.71 1.77 17.47
CA GLU A 118 -2.82 2.51 18.36
C GLU A 118 -1.63 3.14 17.63
N LEU A 119 -0.98 2.41 16.71
CA LEU A 119 0.16 2.94 15.97
C LEU A 119 -0.25 4.09 15.05
N ILE A 120 -1.36 3.93 14.34
CA ILE A 120 -1.86 4.97 13.42
C ILE A 120 -2.26 6.21 14.22
N LYS A 121 -2.93 6.04 15.35
CA LYS A 121 -3.30 7.16 16.24
C LYS A 121 -2.06 7.90 16.76
N THR A 122 -1.07 7.18 17.26
CA THR A 122 0.18 7.80 17.73
C THR A 122 0.95 8.51 16.62
N ILE A 123 0.91 8.00 15.38
CA ILE A 123 1.46 8.70 14.22
C ILE A 123 0.70 10.01 13.97
N GLY A 124 -0.63 9.98 14.03
CA GLY A 124 -1.46 11.17 13.86
C GLY A 124 -1.20 12.25 14.90
N GLU A 125 -0.95 11.87 16.15
CA GLU A 125 -0.59 12.78 17.26
C GLU A 125 0.73 13.53 17.05
N LEU A 126 1.57 13.13 16.08
CA LEU A 126 2.80 13.85 15.75
C LEU A 126 2.55 15.10 14.91
N GLU A 127 1.33 15.28 14.37
CA GLU A 127 0.92 16.45 13.57
C GLU A 127 1.88 16.78 12.42
N CYS A 128 2.56 15.75 11.90
CA CYS A 128 3.45 15.87 10.75
C CYS A 128 2.70 15.51 9.46
N PRO A 129 3.09 16.09 8.31
CA PRO A 129 2.65 15.58 7.02
C PRO A 129 2.99 14.10 6.86
N ILE A 130 2.02 13.32 6.38
CA ILE A 130 2.16 11.88 6.15
C ILE A 130 2.16 11.63 4.65
N LEU A 131 3.17 10.90 4.18
CA LEU A 131 3.22 10.36 2.82
C LEU A 131 3.18 8.83 2.88
N THR A 132 2.39 8.22 2.01
CA THR A 132 2.35 6.77 1.87
C THR A 132 2.27 6.35 0.41
N THR A 133 2.78 5.16 0.12
CA THR A 133 2.61 4.46 -1.16
C THR A 133 1.74 3.21 -0.99
N ASN A 134 1.08 3.05 0.16
CA ASN A 134 0.17 1.95 0.38
C ASN A 134 -1.14 2.19 -0.40
N TYR A 135 -1.81 1.10 -0.79
CA TYR A 135 -3.09 1.15 -1.51
C TYR A 135 -4.31 1.00 -0.60
N ASP A 136 -4.10 0.70 0.69
CA ASP A 136 -5.18 0.62 1.69
C ASP A 136 -5.64 2.00 2.18
N SER A 137 -6.79 2.05 2.87
CA SER A 137 -7.38 3.25 3.46
C SER A 137 -7.19 3.36 4.97
N LEU A 138 -6.28 2.58 5.57
CA LEU A 138 -6.24 2.42 7.03
C LEU A 138 -5.87 3.72 7.77
N LEU A 139 -5.08 4.59 7.13
CA LEU A 139 -4.71 5.89 7.70
C LEU A 139 -5.93 6.82 7.70
N GLU A 140 -6.61 6.90 6.57
CA GLU A 140 -7.80 7.70 6.33
C GLU A 140 -8.92 7.30 7.29
N ASP A 141 -9.16 6.00 7.43
CA ASP A 141 -10.23 5.43 8.26
C ASP A 141 -10.04 5.74 9.76
N ILE A 142 -8.79 5.86 10.23
CA ILE A 142 -8.48 6.11 11.65
C ILE A 142 -8.24 7.57 11.96
N LEU A 143 -7.62 8.30 11.04
CA LEU A 143 -7.27 9.72 11.23
C LEU A 143 -8.37 10.67 10.76
N ASP A 144 -9.40 10.16 10.07
CA ASP A 144 -10.46 10.96 9.44
C ASP A 144 -9.87 12.04 8.51
N LYS A 145 -8.78 11.69 7.83
CA LYS A 145 -8.10 12.54 6.84
C LYS A 145 -8.39 12.02 5.44
N LYS A 146 -8.56 12.94 4.48
CA LYS A 146 -8.67 12.59 3.06
C LYS A 146 -7.28 12.46 2.44
N PRO A 147 -7.03 11.44 1.60
CA PRO A 147 -5.77 11.36 0.87
C PRO A 147 -5.74 12.48 -0.18
N LEU A 148 -4.57 13.07 -0.37
CA LEU A 148 -4.28 13.98 -1.47
C LEU A 148 -3.32 13.29 -2.42
N THR A 149 -3.77 12.97 -3.62
CA THR A 149 -2.92 12.43 -4.68
C THR A 149 -2.16 13.56 -5.39
N TRP A 150 -1.04 13.23 -6.05
CA TRP A 150 -0.31 14.23 -6.83
C TRP A 150 -1.18 14.91 -7.90
N ASN A 151 -2.19 14.20 -8.44
CA ASN A 151 -3.06 14.72 -9.49
C ASN A 151 -4.01 15.78 -8.93
N GLU A 152 -4.50 15.58 -7.71
CA GLU A 152 -5.37 16.54 -7.01
C GLU A 152 -4.59 17.75 -6.51
N TYR A 153 -3.30 17.59 -6.22
CA TYR A 153 -2.42 18.70 -5.86
C TYR A 153 -2.29 19.71 -7.02
N TYR A 154 -2.01 19.25 -8.24
CA TYR A 154 -1.79 20.14 -9.39
C TYR A 154 -3.05 20.86 -9.90
N VAL A 155 -4.24 20.27 -9.74
CA VAL A 155 -5.49 20.87 -10.23
C VAL A 155 -5.93 22.07 -9.38
N ASN A 156 -5.48 22.13 -8.12
CA ASN A 156 -5.84 23.20 -7.20
C ASN A 156 -4.83 24.37 -7.17
N ASP A 157 -3.72 24.28 -7.90
CA ASP A 157 -2.57 25.21 -7.82
C ASP A 157 -2.49 26.21 -9.00
N ILE A 158 -3.64 26.74 -9.45
CA ILE A 158 -3.64 28.01 -10.21
C ILE A 158 -3.54 29.23 -9.27
N ASP A 159 -3.59 29.06 -7.95
CA ASP A 159 -3.29 30.14 -7.01
C ASP A 159 -2.79 29.59 -5.67
N ASP A 160 -1.51 29.85 -5.36
CA ASP A 160 -0.83 29.76 -4.06
C ASP A 160 -1.34 28.71 -3.03
N SER A 161 -0.55 27.66 -2.76
CA SER A 161 0.36 27.62 -1.59
C SER A 161 0.58 26.22 -0.98
N LEU A 162 1.81 26.02 -0.49
CA LEU A 162 2.21 24.96 0.44
C LEU A 162 1.50 25.03 1.82
N GLU A 163 0.46 25.86 2.00
CA GLU A 163 -0.29 25.96 3.27
C GLU A 163 -1.16 24.72 3.53
N ASN A 164 -1.59 24.00 2.48
CA ASN A 164 -2.40 22.80 2.63
C ASN A 164 -1.65 21.61 3.24
N LEU A 165 -0.32 21.69 3.37
CA LEU A 165 0.50 20.68 4.07
C LEU A 165 0.61 20.94 5.58
N LYS A 166 -0.01 22.01 6.11
CA LYS A 166 0.15 22.42 7.52
C LYS A 166 -1.01 22.00 8.46
N ASN A 167 -1.98 21.20 8.00
CA ASN A 167 -3.13 20.74 8.81
C ASN A 167 -3.27 19.21 8.89
#